data_AF-A0A935Z033-F1
#
_entry.id   AF-A0A935Z033-F1
#
_cell.length_a   1.000
_cell.length_b   1.000
_cell.length_c   1.000
_cell.angle_alpha   90.00
_cell.angle_beta   90.00
_cell.angle_gamma   90.00
#
_symmetry.space_group_name_H-M   'P 1'
#
loop_
_entity.id
_entity.type
_entity.pdbx_description
1 polymer ?
#
loop_
_entity_poly.entity_id
_entity_poly.type
_entity_poly.pdbx_seq_one_letter_code
_entity_poly.pdbx_strand_id
1 'polypeptide(L)'
;MRRPFFLFSVLAASIAASSFACGTSSAPSSEEPPAASTSPSTSSSPSASPSSTARNDGSAPSDASSSDSSTSDGGPADAASADAATAIATASCKVPGPPGTPRAPALPTYAGTCPALSFAPTYTDITSGGAQRRFLVVKPTTAVAGEVLPVVFLWHWLGGSPEDVLTKLAVQAAVDARRFVAVVPAPKGDALFRWPFEATQSQGRVDEEARFFDDMLACVGRAMAVDKECVSSVGVSAGALWTSQLATVRSERLASMVSLSGGVGDVVRPWATTPHRLPAMVLWGGSGDTYPEQVPIMNFDRASKRLEGALTTDGHFFLECVHNCGHAVPPFDAPPAGGVVFDAVWSFVLDHPYWLGAGQSPYTSRALPAAYPSWCGKGQNGATPRPSNAACP
;
A
#
# COMPACT_ATOMS: atom_id res chain seq x y z
N MET A 1 -5.39 16.55 -58.09
CA MET A 1 -6.37 16.03 -57.10
C MET A 1 -6.09 16.72 -55.77
N ARG A 2 -7.10 17.34 -55.13
CA ARG A 2 -6.94 18.00 -53.82
C ARG A 2 -7.25 16.99 -52.69
N ARG A 3 -6.44 16.98 -51.63
CA ARG A 3 -6.77 16.32 -50.35
C ARG A 3 -7.20 17.38 -49.33
N PRO A 4 -8.24 17.14 -48.51
CA PRO A 4 -8.68 18.11 -47.51
C PRO A 4 -7.81 18.03 -46.24
N PHE A 5 -7.55 19.20 -45.64
CA PHE A 5 -7.11 19.30 -44.25
C PHE A 5 -8.33 19.12 -43.33
N PHE A 6 -8.22 18.28 -42.31
CA PHE A 6 -9.13 18.31 -41.16
C PHE A 6 -8.43 19.02 -40.01
N LEU A 7 -8.93 20.21 -39.64
CA LEU A 7 -8.62 20.83 -38.35
C LEU A 7 -9.47 20.15 -37.27
N PHE A 8 -8.82 19.61 -36.24
CA PHE A 8 -9.48 19.34 -34.96
C PHE A 8 -9.17 20.49 -34.00
N SER A 9 -10.17 21.35 -33.75
CA SER A 9 -10.10 22.33 -32.67
C SER A 9 -10.24 21.63 -31.33
N VAL A 10 -9.19 21.67 -30.51
CA VAL A 10 -9.26 21.21 -29.11
C VAL A 10 -9.89 22.32 -28.28
N LEU A 11 -11.10 22.09 -27.77
CA LEU A 11 -11.77 23.01 -26.85
C LEU A 11 -11.22 22.78 -25.43
N ALA A 12 -10.33 23.67 -24.98
CA ALA A 12 -9.83 23.65 -23.61
C ALA A 12 -10.91 24.15 -22.63
N ALA A 13 -11.57 23.23 -21.94
CA ALA A 13 -12.48 23.57 -20.84
C ALA A 13 -11.67 23.80 -19.55
N SER A 14 -11.58 25.06 -19.12
CA SER A 14 -10.99 25.42 -17.83
C SER A 14 -11.90 24.97 -16.68
N ILE A 15 -11.52 23.92 -15.96
CA ILE A 15 -12.19 23.51 -14.72
C ILE A 15 -11.62 24.36 -13.58
N ALA A 16 -12.46 25.20 -12.97
CA ALA A 16 -12.10 25.96 -11.79
C ALA A 16 -11.99 25.02 -10.58
N ALA A 17 -10.86 25.08 -9.87
CA ALA A 17 -10.68 24.33 -8.63
C ALA A 17 -11.36 25.08 -7.46
N SER A 18 -12.55 24.65 -7.07
CA SER A 18 -13.20 25.12 -5.85
C SER A 18 -12.40 24.65 -4.63
N SER A 19 -11.79 25.59 -3.91
CA SER A 19 -11.13 25.31 -2.63
C SER A 19 -12.17 24.99 -1.56
N PHE A 20 -12.04 23.85 -0.89
CA PHE A 20 -12.87 23.53 0.27
C PHE A 20 -12.50 24.45 1.45
N ALA A 21 -13.42 25.34 1.80
CA ALA A 21 -13.40 26.10 3.05
C ALA A 21 -14.54 25.59 3.94
N CYS A 22 -14.25 25.37 5.22
CA CYS A 22 -15.22 24.86 6.20
C CYS A 22 -16.25 25.94 6.56
N GLY A 23 -17.54 25.57 6.72
CA GLY A 23 -18.63 26.49 7.04
C GLY A 23 -19.85 25.78 7.63
N THR A 24 -20.48 26.38 8.64
CA THR A 24 -21.37 25.71 9.61
C THR A 24 -22.87 25.73 9.27
N SER A 25 -23.52 24.60 9.57
CA SER A 25 -24.94 24.38 9.97
C SER A 25 -26.05 25.35 9.56
N SER A 26 -27.11 24.81 8.93
CA SER A 26 -28.54 25.00 9.32
C SER A 26 -29.45 23.96 8.64
N ALA A 27 -30.36 23.34 9.42
CA ALA A 27 -31.54 22.58 8.97
C ALA A 27 -32.78 23.52 8.95
N PRO A 28 -34.01 23.19 8.46
CA PRO A 28 -34.70 21.88 8.29
C PRO A 28 -35.18 21.62 6.82
N SER A 29 -35.90 20.57 6.40
CA SER A 29 -37.14 19.97 6.95
C SER A 29 -37.47 18.58 6.36
N SER A 30 -38.42 17.90 6.98
CA SER A 30 -38.92 16.52 6.75
C SER A 30 -39.85 16.32 5.54
N GLU A 31 -39.83 15.12 4.94
CA GLU A 31 -41.04 14.38 4.48
C GLU A 31 -40.73 12.89 4.15
N GLU A 32 -41.66 11.98 4.47
CA GLU A 32 -41.61 10.51 4.28
C GLU A 32 -43.06 9.95 4.37
N PRO A 33 -43.38 8.69 4.03
CA PRO A 33 -43.25 7.93 2.77
C PRO A 33 -44.64 7.70 2.09
N PRO A 34 -44.79 6.72 1.16
CA PRO A 34 -45.79 5.66 1.43
C PRO A 34 -45.40 4.23 0.96
N ALA A 35 -46.24 3.25 1.36
CA ALA A 35 -46.12 1.80 1.08
C ALA A 35 -47.55 1.14 1.08
N ALA A 36 -47.81 -0.15 0.79
CA ALA A 36 -47.02 -1.31 0.34
C ALA A 36 -47.96 -2.42 -0.23
N SER A 37 -47.46 -3.34 -1.09
CA SER A 37 -48.16 -4.60 -1.45
C SER A 37 -47.19 -5.64 -2.06
N THR A 38 -46.93 -6.85 -1.52
CA THR A 38 -47.76 -8.08 -1.31
C THR A 38 -48.41 -8.63 -2.60
N SER A 39 -48.44 -9.93 -2.98
CA SER A 39 -47.84 -11.25 -2.61
C SER A 39 -48.27 -12.25 -3.78
N PRO A 40 -48.36 -13.61 -3.71
CA PRO A 40 -47.78 -14.65 -2.82
C PRO A 40 -47.22 -15.94 -3.53
N SER A 41 -46.49 -16.79 -2.77
CA SER A 41 -46.47 -18.30 -2.84
C SER A 41 -45.89 -19.01 -4.10
N THR A 42 -45.50 -20.31 -4.12
CA THR A 42 -45.72 -21.48 -3.23
C THR A 42 -44.46 -22.37 -3.03
N SER A 43 -44.54 -23.24 -2.01
CA SER A 43 -43.60 -24.29 -1.59
C SER A 43 -43.61 -25.59 -2.42
N SER A 44 -42.53 -26.38 -2.39
CA SER A 44 -42.60 -27.83 -2.03
C SER A 44 -41.24 -28.51 -1.80
N SER A 45 -41.17 -29.32 -0.73
CA SER A 45 -40.30 -30.51 -0.62
C SER A 45 -41.21 -31.73 -0.46
N PRO A 46 -40.73 -32.97 -0.66
CA PRO A 46 -40.40 -33.78 0.52
C PRO A 46 -39.25 -34.80 0.35
N SER A 47 -38.94 -35.48 1.46
CA SER A 47 -37.90 -36.48 1.71
C SER A 47 -38.12 -37.85 1.05
N ALA A 48 -37.06 -38.68 0.96
CA ALA A 48 -36.97 -39.98 1.67
C ALA A 48 -35.68 -40.78 1.36
N SER A 49 -35.12 -41.44 2.37
CA SER A 49 -34.35 -42.70 2.26
C SER A 49 -35.20 -43.83 2.86
N PRO A 50 -34.92 -45.14 2.65
CA PRO A 50 -34.03 -45.84 3.60
C PRO A 50 -33.32 -47.14 3.12
N SER A 51 -32.35 -47.63 3.92
CA SER A 51 -32.03 -49.07 4.19
C SER A 51 -31.50 -49.99 3.04
N SER A 52 -30.75 -51.10 3.27
CA SER A 52 -29.99 -51.65 4.42
C SER A 52 -29.23 -52.96 4.03
N THR A 53 -28.51 -53.61 4.97
CA THR A 53 -27.88 -54.98 4.94
C THR A 53 -26.48 -55.13 4.30
N ALA A 54 -25.58 -56.05 4.72
CA ALA A 54 -25.37 -56.71 6.03
C ALA A 54 -23.97 -57.39 6.16
N ARG A 55 -23.38 -57.25 7.35
CA ARG A 55 -22.47 -58.12 8.18
C ARG A 55 -21.88 -59.46 7.64
N ASN A 56 -20.56 -59.66 7.90
CA ASN A 56 -19.96 -60.65 8.83
C ASN A 56 -18.43 -60.36 8.89
N ASP A 57 -17.74 -60.18 10.03
CA ASP A 57 -17.42 -61.10 11.17
C ASP A 57 -16.42 -62.23 10.83
N GLY A 58 -15.26 -62.26 11.52
CA GLY A 58 -14.24 -63.31 11.29
C GLY A 58 -12.82 -63.18 11.91
N SER A 59 -12.70 -62.92 13.21
CA SER A 59 -11.61 -63.40 14.12
C SER A 59 -10.11 -63.02 13.92
N ALA A 60 -9.50 -62.56 15.03
CA ALA A 60 -8.06 -62.62 15.33
C ALA A 60 -7.70 -63.98 16.03
N PRO A 61 -6.47 -64.31 16.51
CA PRO A 61 -5.67 -63.52 17.48
C PRO A 61 -4.11 -63.62 17.37
N SER A 62 -3.40 -62.97 18.32
CA SER A 62 -2.00 -63.22 18.79
C SER A 62 -0.85 -63.06 17.77
N ASP A 63 0.31 -62.45 18.05
CA ASP A 63 0.88 -61.70 19.18
C ASP A 63 2.03 -60.80 18.59
N ALA A 64 2.84 -59.99 19.28
CA ALA A 64 3.23 -59.91 20.70
C ALA A 64 3.63 -58.47 21.12
N SER A 65 4.18 -58.34 22.33
CA SER A 65 4.74 -57.10 22.92
C SER A 65 6.13 -56.72 22.42
N SER A 66 6.37 -55.42 22.22
CA SER A 66 7.63 -54.75 22.58
C SER A 66 7.36 -53.30 22.96
N SER A 67 7.71 -52.94 24.19
CA SER A 67 7.70 -51.57 24.69
C SER A 67 9.04 -50.91 24.41
N ASP A 68 9.07 -49.84 23.61
CA ASP A 68 10.20 -48.92 23.57
C ASP A 68 9.75 -47.52 23.97
N SER A 69 10.36 -47.03 25.05
CA SER A 69 10.17 -45.66 25.53
C SER A 69 11.20 -44.77 24.88
N SER A 70 10.90 -44.25 23.69
CA SER A 70 11.74 -43.24 23.04
C SER A 70 11.49 -41.87 23.69
N THR A 71 12.42 -41.48 24.57
CA THR A 71 12.61 -40.08 24.94
C THR A 71 12.77 -39.24 23.68
N SER A 72 11.84 -38.33 23.44
CA SER A 72 11.96 -37.37 22.34
C SER A 72 12.96 -36.29 22.74
N ASP A 73 14.24 -36.53 22.41
CA ASP A 73 15.26 -35.48 22.41
C ASP A 73 14.88 -34.41 21.39
N GLY A 74 14.52 -33.22 21.87
CA GLY A 74 14.29 -32.05 21.03
C GLY A 74 15.58 -31.66 20.30
N GLY A 75 15.65 -31.96 19.00
CA GLY A 75 16.83 -31.70 18.19
C GLY A 75 17.04 -30.21 17.88
N PRO A 76 18.23 -29.83 17.37
CA PRO A 76 18.58 -28.43 17.12
C PRO A 76 17.73 -27.71 16.04
N ALA A 77 16.82 -28.42 15.36
CA ALA A 77 15.88 -27.84 14.40
C ALA A 77 14.79 -26.97 15.09
N ASP A 78 14.39 -27.31 16.30
CA ASP A 78 13.35 -26.59 17.04
C ASP A 78 13.86 -25.23 17.55
N ALA A 79 15.14 -25.15 17.92
CA ALA A 79 15.79 -23.89 18.30
C ALA A 79 15.91 -22.92 17.11
N ALA A 80 16.44 -23.38 15.98
CA ALA A 80 16.63 -22.54 14.80
C ALA A 80 15.31 -22.00 14.20
N SER A 81 14.21 -22.76 14.32
CA SER A 81 12.89 -22.31 13.89
C SER A 81 12.24 -21.32 14.88
N ALA A 82 12.45 -21.49 16.19
CA ALA A 82 12.05 -20.52 17.20
C ALA A 82 12.80 -19.17 17.06
N ASP A 83 14.10 -19.21 16.76
CA ASP A 83 14.91 -18.02 16.47
C ASP A 83 14.39 -17.25 15.24
N ALA A 84 14.08 -17.97 14.16
CA ALA A 84 13.52 -17.37 12.95
C ALA A 84 12.13 -16.74 13.18
N ALA A 85 11.25 -17.42 13.92
CA ALA A 85 9.93 -16.89 14.28
C ALA A 85 10.03 -15.63 15.17
N THR A 86 10.97 -15.63 16.12
CA THR A 86 11.27 -14.48 17.00
C THR A 86 11.83 -13.30 16.21
N ALA A 87 12.75 -13.54 15.27
CA ALA A 87 13.29 -12.52 14.37
C ALA A 87 12.18 -11.88 13.52
N ILE A 88 11.28 -12.67 12.93
CA ILE A 88 10.13 -12.16 12.17
C ILE A 88 9.22 -11.31 13.07
N ALA A 89 8.88 -11.78 14.27
CA ALA A 89 8.00 -11.04 15.19
C ALA A 89 8.57 -9.69 15.66
N THR A 90 9.89 -9.54 15.64
CA THR A 90 10.63 -8.31 16.01
C THR A 90 11.21 -7.56 14.81
N ALA A 91 10.79 -7.91 13.58
CA ALA A 91 11.29 -7.30 12.36
C ALA A 91 11.03 -5.78 12.33
N SER A 92 12.06 -5.04 11.92
CA SER A 92 11.97 -3.61 11.59
C SER A 92 13.20 -3.19 10.78
N CYS A 93 13.13 -2.02 10.17
CA CYS A 93 14.21 -1.34 9.46
C CYS A 93 15.40 -0.90 10.33
N LYS A 94 15.40 -1.24 11.62
CA LYS A 94 16.52 -1.02 12.54
C LYS A 94 17.19 -2.33 12.96
N VAL A 95 16.67 -3.47 12.50
CA VAL A 95 17.12 -4.82 12.84
C VAL A 95 17.64 -5.51 11.57
N PRO A 96 18.92 -5.94 11.54
CA PRO A 96 19.47 -6.66 10.40
C PRO A 96 18.83 -8.04 10.26
N GLY A 97 18.51 -8.44 9.03
CA GLY A 97 17.94 -9.75 8.75
C GLY A 97 18.91 -10.89 9.09
N PRO A 98 18.42 -11.99 9.68
CA PRO A 98 19.22 -13.18 9.99
C PRO A 98 20.07 -13.69 8.81
N PRO A 99 21.12 -14.49 9.07
CA PRO A 99 21.89 -15.14 8.00
C PRO A 99 20.98 -15.97 7.08
N GLY A 100 21.14 -15.82 5.77
CA GLY A 100 20.38 -16.56 4.76
C GLY A 100 19.02 -15.98 4.37
N THR A 101 18.54 -14.90 5.02
CA THR A 101 17.34 -14.19 4.54
C THR A 101 17.59 -13.44 3.23
N PRO A 102 16.52 -13.10 2.46
CA PRO A 102 16.61 -12.17 1.34
C PRO A 102 17.37 -10.89 1.68
N ARG A 103 17.98 -10.30 0.65
CA ARG A 103 18.69 -9.02 0.70
C ARG A 103 18.34 -8.23 -0.54
N ALA A 104 18.09 -6.94 -0.38
CA ALA A 104 17.87 -6.04 -1.50
C ALA A 104 19.14 -5.99 -2.39
N PRO A 105 19.00 -5.78 -3.71
CA PRO A 105 20.14 -5.50 -4.58
C PRO A 105 20.89 -4.25 -4.10
N ALA A 106 22.12 -4.07 -4.58
CA ALA A 106 22.83 -2.80 -4.36
C ALA A 106 21.97 -1.61 -4.83
N LEU A 107 22.19 -0.45 -4.20
CA LEU A 107 21.53 0.80 -4.60
C LEU A 107 21.73 1.04 -6.11
N PRO A 108 20.71 1.56 -6.81
CA PRO A 108 20.82 1.83 -8.24
C PRO A 108 21.94 2.83 -8.54
N THR A 109 22.50 2.75 -9.75
CA THR A 109 23.48 3.71 -10.25
C THR A 109 22.80 4.68 -11.21
N TYR A 110 22.86 5.98 -10.90
CA TYR A 110 22.43 7.02 -11.82
C TYR A 110 23.50 7.25 -12.90
N ALA A 111 23.09 7.24 -14.17
CA ALA A 111 23.98 7.50 -15.31
C ALA A 111 24.32 9.00 -15.51
N GLY A 112 23.54 9.90 -14.90
CA GLY A 112 23.83 11.33 -14.88
C GLY A 112 24.68 11.75 -13.68
N THR A 113 24.80 13.06 -13.48
CA THR A 113 25.48 13.62 -12.28
C THR A 113 24.43 13.97 -11.24
N CYS A 114 24.49 13.32 -10.08
CA CYS A 114 23.73 13.77 -8.92
C CYS A 114 24.25 15.15 -8.48
N PRO A 115 23.38 16.16 -8.35
CA PRO A 115 23.74 17.43 -7.72
C PRO A 115 24.00 17.21 -6.22
N ALA A 116 24.48 18.25 -5.54
CA ALA A 116 24.29 18.33 -4.09
C ALA A 116 22.78 18.33 -3.80
N LEU A 117 22.32 17.52 -2.83
CA LEU A 117 20.91 17.51 -2.47
C LEU A 117 20.49 18.85 -1.87
N SER A 118 19.41 19.39 -2.41
CA SER A 118 18.58 20.35 -1.71
C SER A 118 17.62 19.59 -0.81
N PHE A 119 17.55 19.99 0.46
CA PHE A 119 16.50 19.52 1.37
C PHE A 119 15.28 20.45 1.28
N ALA A 120 14.12 19.90 1.59
CA ALA A 120 12.84 20.61 1.61
C ALA A 120 12.92 21.92 2.44
N PRO A 121 12.26 23.01 2.00
CA PRO A 121 11.33 23.10 0.87
C PRO A 121 11.99 23.27 -0.52
N THR A 122 13.32 23.22 -0.61
CA THR A 122 14.02 23.41 -1.89
C THR A 122 14.11 22.09 -2.67
N TYR A 123 13.79 22.16 -3.96
CA TYR A 123 13.90 21.02 -4.88
C TYR A 123 15.34 20.63 -5.21
N THR A 124 15.53 19.33 -5.37
CA THR A 124 16.66 18.75 -6.10
C THR A 124 16.21 18.49 -7.55
N ASP A 125 16.94 19.04 -8.52
CA ASP A 125 16.66 18.92 -9.95
C ASP A 125 17.69 17.98 -10.62
N ILE A 126 17.23 17.00 -11.43
CA ILE A 126 18.06 16.03 -12.15
C ILE A 126 17.56 15.79 -13.58
N THR A 127 18.41 15.24 -14.45
CA THR A 127 18.01 14.80 -15.80
C THR A 127 17.78 13.29 -15.84
N SER A 128 16.54 12.84 -15.72
CA SER A 128 16.19 11.41 -15.74
C SER A 128 15.36 11.07 -16.97
N GLY A 129 15.65 9.94 -17.62
CA GLY A 129 14.97 9.54 -18.87
C GLY A 129 15.15 10.50 -20.06
N GLY A 130 16.06 11.48 -19.96
CA GLY A 130 16.19 12.58 -20.92
C GLY A 130 15.30 13.79 -20.64
N ALA A 131 14.44 13.73 -19.60
CA ALA A 131 13.62 14.85 -19.14
C ALA A 131 14.28 15.55 -17.94
N GLN A 132 14.01 16.86 -17.79
CA GLN A 132 14.26 17.54 -16.51
C GLN A 132 13.20 17.09 -15.51
N ARG A 133 13.64 16.54 -14.38
CA ARG A 133 12.81 16.00 -13.30
C ARG A 133 13.25 16.60 -11.97
N ARG A 134 12.34 16.66 -11.00
CA ARG A 134 12.64 17.26 -9.69
C ARG A 134 11.92 16.57 -8.56
N PHE A 135 12.46 16.68 -7.36
CA PHE A 135 11.93 16.07 -6.15
C PHE A 135 12.34 16.84 -4.90
N LEU A 136 11.56 16.73 -3.82
CA LEU A 136 11.94 17.21 -2.49
C LEU A 136 12.55 16.05 -1.70
N VAL A 137 13.54 16.34 -0.86
CA VAL A 137 14.11 15.39 0.09
C VAL A 137 13.93 15.93 1.50
N VAL A 138 13.39 15.13 2.40
CA VAL A 138 13.25 15.44 3.84
C VAL A 138 14.10 14.45 4.61
N LYS A 139 14.95 14.95 5.52
CA LYS A 139 15.70 14.12 6.46
C LYS A 139 15.45 14.60 7.89
N PRO A 140 15.79 13.81 8.92
CA PRO A 140 15.72 14.29 10.29
C PRO A 140 16.58 15.55 10.44
N THR A 141 16.03 16.56 11.11
CA THR A 141 16.72 17.79 11.53
C THR A 141 17.96 17.45 12.35
N THR A 142 17.85 16.39 13.17
CA THR A 142 18.89 15.81 14.02
C THR A 142 19.61 14.61 13.38
N ALA A 143 19.59 14.46 12.05
CA ALA A 143 20.34 13.38 11.37
C ALA A 143 21.84 13.61 11.49
N VAL A 144 22.58 12.61 11.97
CA VAL A 144 24.03 12.69 12.16
C VAL A 144 24.81 12.13 10.96
N ALA A 145 26.07 12.55 10.79
CA ALA A 145 26.91 12.06 9.71
C ALA A 145 27.14 10.54 9.82
N GLY A 146 26.90 9.81 8.73
CA GLY A 146 27.02 8.35 8.69
C GLY A 146 25.81 7.57 9.25
N GLU A 147 24.75 8.25 9.71
CA GLU A 147 23.51 7.59 10.10
C GLU A 147 22.85 6.92 8.90
N VAL A 148 22.61 5.61 8.99
CA VAL A 148 21.94 4.82 7.95
C VAL A 148 20.43 4.93 8.16
N LEU A 149 19.73 5.56 7.22
CA LEU A 149 18.29 5.84 7.34
C LEU A 149 17.44 5.08 6.30
N PRO A 150 16.28 4.53 6.68
CA PRO A 150 15.27 4.03 5.74
C PRO A 150 14.82 5.12 4.75
N VAL A 151 14.36 4.73 3.56
CA VAL A 151 13.87 5.65 2.53
C VAL A 151 12.40 5.40 2.23
N VAL A 152 11.58 6.44 2.27
CA VAL A 152 10.14 6.36 1.97
C VAL A 152 9.81 7.32 0.83
N PHE A 153 9.37 6.77 -0.30
CA PHE A 153 8.87 7.54 -1.44
C PHE A 153 7.41 7.92 -1.24
N LEU A 154 7.07 9.20 -1.39
CA LEU A 154 5.72 9.74 -1.17
C LEU A 154 5.14 10.28 -2.48
N TRP A 155 4.12 9.61 -3.03
CA TRP A 155 3.50 9.96 -4.32
C TRP A 155 2.17 10.69 -4.12
N HIS A 156 2.07 11.93 -4.61
CA HIS A 156 0.90 12.78 -4.38
C HIS A 156 -0.32 12.41 -5.25
N TRP A 157 -1.50 12.85 -4.80
CA TRP A 157 -2.79 12.67 -5.48
C TRP A 157 -2.96 13.61 -6.68
N LEU A 158 -4.02 13.39 -7.47
CA LEU A 158 -4.37 14.24 -8.59
C LEU A 158 -4.75 15.66 -8.11
N GLY A 159 -4.06 16.68 -8.62
CA GLY A 159 -4.29 18.07 -8.23
C GLY A 159 -3.55 18.50 -6.96
N GLY A 160 -2.88 17.58 -6.27
CA GLY A 160 -1.89 17.90 -5.24
C GLY A 160 -0.50 18.17 -5.82
N SER A 161 0.41 18.52 -4.91
CA SER A 161 1.83 18.83 -5.17
C SER A 161 2.75 18.13 -4.14
N PRO A 162 4.07 18.09 -4.37
CA PRO A 162 5.03 17.66 -3.34
C PRO A 162 4.92 18.46 -2.03
N GLU A 163 4.65 19.76 -2.10
CA GLU A 163 4.47 20.65 -0.96
C GLU A 163 3.18 20.35 -0.17
N ASP A 164 2.09 20.01 -0.87
CA ASP A 164 0.88 19.51 -0.23
C ASP A 164 1.14 18.20 0.52
N VAL A 165 1.99 17.31 -0.01
CA VAL A 165 2.38 16.09 0.71
C VAL A 165 3.14 16.43 1.98
N LEU A 166 4.14 17.31 1.92
CA LEU A 166 4.91 17.72 3.09
C LEU A 166 4.03 18.29 4.22
N THR A 167 3.08 19.13 3.85
CA THR A 167 2.20 19.83 4.79
C THR A 167 1.07 18.95 5.32
N LYS A 168 0.29 18.30 4.44
CA LYS A 168 -0.91 17.53 4.83
C LYS A 168 -0.58 16.21 5.52
N LEU A 169 0.58 15.60 5.24
CA LEU A 169 1.05 14.39 5.92
C LEU A 169 2.03 14.70 7.06
N ALA A 170 2.25 15.98 7.40
CA ALA A 170 3.16 16.45 8.46
C ALA A 170 4.57 15.82 8.38
N VAL A 171 5.10 15.69 7.16
CA VAL A 171 6.22 14.77 6.84
C VAL A 171 7.47 15.06 7.66
N GLN A 172 7.81 16.31 7.93
CA GLN A 172 8.98 16.65 8.75
C GLN A 172 8.87 16.09 10.17
N ALA A 173 7.71 16.21 10.82
CA ALA A 173 7.48 15.67 12.16
C ALA A 173 7.54 14.13 12.19
N ALA A 174 6.98 13.47 11.17
CA ALA A 174 7.10 12.02 11.01
C ALA A 174 8.57 11.59 10.81
N VAL A 175 9.29 12.27 9.93
CA VAL A 175 10.71 12.04 9.64
C VAL A 175 11.58 12.22 10.88
N ASP A 176 11.38 13.28 11.66
CA ASP A 176 12.12 13.54 12.90
C ASP A 176 11.85 12.47 13.97
N ALA A 177 10.58 12.12 14.19
CA ALA A 177 10.16 11.19 15.24
C ALA A 177 10.51 9.72 14.91
N ARG A 178 10.30 9.30 13.66
CA ARG A 178 10.47 7.90 13.24
C ARG A 178 11.86 7.59 12.68
N ARG A 179 12.59 8.62 12.25
CA ARG A 179 13.96 8.60 11.67
C ARG A 179 14.04 7.82 10.37
N PHE A 180 13.57 8.46 9.30
CA PHE A 180 13.69 8.00 7.91
C PHE A 180 13.92 9.20 6.98
N VAL A 181 14.32 8.97 5.73
CA VAL A 181 14.38 9.98 4.67
C VAL A 181 13.13 9.88 3.81
N ALA A 182 12.38 10.98 3.68
CA ALA A 182 11.27 11.05 2.73
C ALA A 182 11.75 11.61 1.39
N VAL A 183 11.35 10.98 0.29
CA VAL A 183 11.58 11.46 -1.07
C VAL A 183 10.22 11.73 -1.71
N VAL A 184 9.98 12.97 -2.15
CA VAL A 184 8.68 13.42 -2.65
C VAL A 184 8.84 13.86 -4.12
N PRO A 185 8.52 12.99 -5.09
CA PRO A 185 8.75 13.26 -6.51
C PRO A 185 7.77 14.29 -7.05
N ALA A 186 8.23 15.18 -7.92
CA ALA A 186 7.36 15.97 -8.78
C ALA A 186 6.98 15.19 -10.05
N PRO A 187 5.76 15.36 -10.57
CA PRO A 187 5.32 14.66 -11.77
C PRO A 187 6.02 15.28 -12.99
N LYS A 188 6.29 14.46 -14.01
CA LYS A 188 6.84 14.95 -15.29
C LYS A 188 5.90 15.94 -15.99
N GLY A 189 4.60 15.87 -15.70
CA GLY A 189 3.58 16.78 -16.24
C GLY A 189 3.02 16.37 -17.60
N ASP A 190 3.35 15.18 -18.10
CA ASP A 190 2.93 14.66 -19.41
C ASP A 190 1.75 13.66 -19.34
N ALA A 191 1.54 13.00 -18.20
CA ALA A 191 0.41 12.09 -17.98
C ALA A 191 -0.83 12.84 -17.46
N LEU A 192 -2.01 12.50 -18.00
CA LEU A 192 -3.30 13.11 -17.66
C LEU A 192 -3.57 13.07 -16.15
N PHE A 193 -3.32 11.92 -15.52
CA PHE A 193 -3.48 11.72 -14.08
C PHE A 193 -2.15 11.84 -13.30
N ARG A 194 -1.22 12.68 -13.78
CA ARG A 194 0.11 12.97 -13.22
C ARG A 194 1.14 11.83 -13.27
N TRP A 195 0.70 10.58 -13.11
CA TRP A 195 1.55 9.39 -13.07
C TRP A 195 1.09 8.35 -14.11
N PRO A 196 1.98 7.51 -14.68
CA PRO A 196 1.65 6.64 -15.80
C PRO A 196 1.05 5.29 -15.36
N PHE A 197 0.01 5.30 -14.53
CA PHE A 197 -0.62 4.05 -14.04
C PHE A 197 -1.67 3.46 -15.00
N GLU A 198 -2.13 4.22 -15.99
CA GLU A 198 -3.28 3.86 -16.84
C GLU A 198 -2.95 2.69 -17.77
N ALA A 199 -3.94 1.84 -18.05
CA ALA A 199 -3.81 0.70 -18.97
C ALA A 199 -3.43 1.13 -20.41
N THR A 200 -3.72 2.37 -20.79
CA THR A 200 -3.42 2.98 -22.09
C THR A 200 -2.00 3.56 -22.20
N GLN A 201 -1.29 3.75 -21.09
CA GLN A 201 0.08 4.27 -21.11
C GLN A 201 1.03 3.23 -21.72
N SER A 202 2.06 3.67 -22.46
CA SER A 202 3.06 2.77 -23.02
C SER A 202 3.95 2.18 -21.93
N GLN A 203 4.49 0.97 -22.14
CA GLN A 203 5.43 0.37 -21.18
C GLN A 203 6.68 1.25 -21.01
N GLY A 204 7.22 1.80 -22.09
CA GLY A 204 8.37 2.71 -22.02
C GLY A 204 8.13 3.96 -21.16
N ARG A 205 6.88 4.44 -21.04
CA ARG A 205 6.54 5.56 -20.15
C ARG A 205 6.46 5.14 -18.67
N VAL A 206 6.01 3.91 -18.39
CA VAL A 206 6.10 3.30 -17.05
C VAL A 206 7.56 3.11 -16.65
N ASP A 207 8.38 2.57 -17.56
CA ASP A 207 9.81 2.33 -17.34
C ASP A 207 10.57 3.64 -17.11
N GLU A 208 10.18 4.73 -17.77
CA GLU A 208 10.73 6.07 -17.54
C GLU A 208 10.47 6.58 -16.11
N GLU A 209 9.28 6.35 -15.55
CA GLU A 209 8.94 6.77 -14.19
C GLU A 209 9.61 5.87 -13.13
N ALA A 210 9.68 4.57 -13.40
CA ALA A 210 10.41 3.62 -12.56
C ALA A 210 11.93 3.90 -12.57
N ARG A 211 12.47 4.34 -13.71
CA ARG A 211 13.85 4.85 -13.80
C ARG A 211 14.04 6.14 -13.00
N PHE A 212 13.07 7.06 -12.99
CA PHE A 212 13.17 8.25 -12.15
C PHE A 212 13.19 7.89 -10.65
N PHE A 213 12.43 6.89 -10.22
CA PHE A 213 12.54 6.30 -8.87
C PHE A 213 13.97 5.79 -8.59
N ASP A 214 14.57 5.01 -9.51
CA ASP A 214 15.94 4.52 -9.36
C ASP A 214 16.96 5.67 -9.29
N ASP A 215 16.85 6.66 -10.18
CA ASP A 215 17.76 7.80 -10.27
C ASP A 215 17.67 8.69 -9.00
N MET A 216 16.47 8.87 -8.43
CA MET A 216 16.28 9.54 -7.13
C MET A 216 16.94 8.76 -5.99
N LEU A 217 16.69 7.46 -5.88
CA LEU A 217 17.28 6.61 -4.84
C LEU A 217 18.80 6.59 -4.91
N ALA A 218 19.36 6.53 -6.13
CA ALA A 218 20.79 6.62 -6.39
C ALA A 218 21.40 7.94 -5.88
N CYS A 219 20.74 9.07 -6.15
CA CYS A 219 21.25 10.37 -5.70
C CYS A 219 21.08 10.62 -4.21
N VAL A 220 20.02 10.11 -3.58
CA VAL A 220 19.89 10.13 -2.12
C VAL A 220 20.97 9.28 -1.46
N GLY A 221 21.16 8.04 -1.90
CA GLY A 221 22.18 7.14 -1.38
C GLY A 221 23.64 7.55 -1.66
N ARG A 222 23.87 8.42 -2.64
CA ARG A 222 25.18 9.04 -2.89
C ARG A 222 25.48 10.20 -1.93
N ALA A 223 24.46 10.91 -1.45
CA ALA A 223 24.62 12.09 -0.59
C ALA A 223 24.58 11.75 0.91
N MET A 224 23.92 10.66 1.30
CA MET A 224 23.85 10.19 2.68
C MET A 224 23.70 8.67 2.75
N ALA A 225 24.07 8.08 3.88
CA ALA A 225 23.90 6.65 4.10
C ALA A 225 22.41 6.31 4.23
N VAL A 226 21.95 5.34 3.43
CA VAL A 226 20.56 4.88 3.45
C VAL A 226 20.48 3.37 3.56
N ASP A 227 19.43 2.88 4.23
CA ASP A 227 19.17 1.46 4.33
C ASP A 227 18.51 0.96 3.05
N LYS A 228 19.28 0.25 2.22
CA LYS A 228 18.78 -0.40 1.01
C LYS A 228 17.82 -1.56 1.30
N GLU A 229 17.84 -2.13 2.51
CA GLU A 229 16.87 -3.14 2.95
C GLU A 229 15.53 -2.50 3.36
N CYS A 230 15.43 -1.17 3.39
CA CYS A 230 14.22 -0.44 3.77
C CYS A 230 13.94 0.75 2.86
N VAL A 231 13.66 0.45 1.59
CA VAL A 231 13.05 1.39 0.65
C VAL A 231 11.57 1.04 0.49
N SER A 232 10.68 1.97 0.82
CA SER A 232 9.22 1.75 0.81
C SER A 232 8.51 2.82 -0.03
N SER A 233 7.33 2.50 -0.55
CA SER A 233 6.53 3.43 -1.37
C SER A 233 5.15 3.66 -0.77
N VAL A 234 4.79 4.93 -0.57
CA VAL A 234 3.49 5.37 -0.04
C VAL A 234 2.83 6.29 -1.07
N GLY A 235 1.57 6.07 -1.40
CA GLY A 235 0.84 6.90 -2.34
C GLY A 235 -0.58 7.22 -1.89
N VAL A 236 -1.12 8.32 -2.41
CA VAL A 236 -2.53 8.73 -2.22
C VAL A 236 -3.22 8.88 -3.57
N SER A 237 -4.43 8.32 -3.74
CA SER A 237 -5.25 8.47 -4.96
C SER A 237 -4.44 8.09 -6.22
N ALA A 238 -4.29 8.98 -7.20
CA ALA A 238 -3.40 8.80 -8.36
C ALA A 238 -1.97 8.33 -8.01
N GLY A 239 -1.40 8.79 -6.90
CA GLY A 239 -0.10 8.34 -6.40
C GLY A 239 -0.14 6.95 -5.77
N ALA A 240 -1.27 6.52 -5.22
CA ALA A 240 -1.50 5.16 -4.74
C ALA A 240 -1.66 4.17 -5.92
N LEU A 241 -2.38 4.58 -6.97
CA LEU A 241 -2.46 3.83 -8.23
C LEU A 241 -1.08 3.62 -8.85
N TRP A 242 -0.24 4.67 -8.86
CA TRP A 242 1.16 4.55 -9.27
C TRP A 242 1.99 3.69 -8.31
N THR A 243 1.79 3.78 -6.99
CA THR A 243 2.46 2.92 -6.01
C THR A 243 2.19 1.43 -6.28
N SER A 244 0.96 1.05 -6.64
CA SER A 244 0.66 -0.32 -7.10
C SER A 244 1.51 -0.73 -8.30
N GLN A 245 1.69 0.15 -9.30
CA GLN A 245 2.48 -0.16 -10.50
C GLN A 245 3.98 -0.15 -10.22
N LEU A 246 4.46 0.74 -9.37
CA LEU A 246 5.86 0.76 -8.94
C LEU A 246 6.21 -0.52 -8.19
N ALA A 247 5.30 -1.05 -7.37
CA ALA A 247 5.49 -2.35 -6.73
C ALA A 247 5.62 -3.50 -7.74
N THR A 248 4.86 -3.51 -8.85
CA THR A 248 5.02 -4.57 -9.87
C THR A 248 6.33 -4.47 -10.63
N VAL A 249 6.83 -3.26 -10.93
CA VAL A 249 8.05 -3.05 -11.73
C VAL A 249 9.34 -2.81 -10.92
N ARG A 250 9.26 -2.63 -9.59
CA ARG A 250 10.41 -2.42 -8.67
C ARG A 250 10.31 -3.18 -7.35
N SER A 251 9.50 -4.25 -7.27
CA SER A 251 9.45 -5.10 -6.06
C SER A 251 10.81 -5.61 -5.61
N GLU A 252 11.75 -5.84 -6.53
CA GLU A 252 13.10 -6.27 -6.21
C GLU A 252 13.89 -5.23 -5.43
N ARG A 253 13.41 -3.98 -5.30
CA ARG A 253 13.98 -2.91 -4.47
C ARG A 253 13.07 -2.47 -3.32
N LEU A 254 11.76 -2.67 -3.44
CA LEU A 254 10.79 -2.20 -2.45
C LEU A 254 10.57 -3.23 -1.34
N ALA A 255 10.85 -2.81 -0.11
CA ALA A 255 10.61 -3.58 1.11
C ALA A 255 9.12 -3.63 1.49
N SER A 256 8.38 -2.55 1.25
CA SER A 256 6.92 -2.51 1.49
C SER A 256 6.22 -1.42 0.67
N MET A 257 4.88 -1.47 0.62
CA MET A 257 4.07 -0.41 0.02
C MET A 257 2.83 -0.03 0.85
N VAL A 258 2.35 1.20 0.68
CA VAL A 258 1.08 1.66 1.24
C VAL A 258 0.26 2.39 0.16
N SER A 259 -0.96 1.91 -0.05
CA SER A 259 -1.92 2.39 -1.03
C SER A 259 -3.11 3.03 -0.30
N LEU A 260 -3.16 4.38 -0.29
CA LEU A 260 -4.26 5.15 0.31
C LEU A 260 -5.22 5.59 -0.81
N SER A 261 -6.41 4.98 -0.86
CA SER A 261 -7.38 5.04 -1.96
C SER A 261 -6.71 4.79 -3.31
N GLY A 262 -6.19 3.57 -3.50
CA GLY A 262 -5.48 3.16 -4.71
C GLY A 262 -6.01 1.87 -5.32
N GLY A 263 -5.11 1.01 -5.82
CA GLY A 263 -5.48 -0.28 -6.40
C GLY A 263 -5.02 -0.53 -7.83
N VAL A 264 -5.69 -1.47 -8.52
CA VAL A 264 -5.38 -1.93 -9.89
C VAL A 264 -6.65 -2.27 -10.71
N GLY A 265 -6.51 -2.36 -12.04
CA GLY A 265 -7.57 -2.74 -12.97
C GLY A 265 -8.56 -1.61 -13.35
N ASP A 266 -9.60 -1.96 -14.09
CA ASP A 266 -10.47 -1.02 -14.83
C ASP A 266 -9.63 -0.16 -15.78
N VAL A 267 -9.48 1.15 -15.51
CA VAL A 267 -8.63 2.06 -16.28
C VAL A 267 -7.16 1.99 -15.88
N VAL A 268 -6.85 1.36 -14.75
CA VAL A 268 -5.51 1.16 -14.21
C VAL A 268 -4.95 -0.16 -14.73
N ARG A 269 -3.64 -0.22 -14.97
CA ARG A 269 -2.94 -1.46 -15.29
C ARG A 269 -3.23 -2.56 -14.24
N PRO A 270 -3.40 -3.82 -14.66
CA PRO A 270 -3.57 -4.93 -13.71
C PRO A 270 -2.29 -5.13 -12.89
N TRP A 271 -2.42 -5.79 -11.73
CA TRP A 271 -1.24 -6.30 -11.02
C TRP A 271 -0.51 -7.33 -11.89
N ALA A 272 0.82 -7.34 -11.80
CA ALA A 272 1.67 -8.34 -12.42
C ALA A 272 2.50 -9.02 -11.34
N THR A 273 2.64 -10.34 -11.44
CA THR A 273 3.41 -11.17 -10.49
C THR A 273 4.82 -10.61 -10.28
N THR A 274 5.16 -10.41 -9.02
CA THR A 274 6.44 -9.81 -8.62
C THR A 274 7.57 -10.86 -8.51
N PRO A 275 8.86 -10.47 -8.58
CA PRO A 275 9.95 -11.31 -8.09
C PRO A 275 10.05 -11.34 -6.56
N HIS A 276 9.79 -10.23 -5.85
CA HIS A 276 9.83 -10.16 -4.38
C HIS A 276 8.44 -9.86 -3.80
N ARG A 277 8.01 -10.65 -2.80
CA ARG A 277 6.69 -10.49 -2.16
C ARG A 277 6.73 -9.51 -1.00
N LEU A 278 6.69 -8.22 -1.33
CA LEU A 278 6.66 -7.15 -0.34
C LEU A 278 5.33 -7.07 0.44
N PRO A 279 5.36 -6.84 1.76
CA PRO A 279 4.19 -6.47 2.55
C PRO A 279 3.50 -5.18 2.06
N ALA A 280 2.16 -5.15 2.11
CA ALA A 280 1.36 -4.00 1.71
C ALA A 280 0.35 -3.52 2.78
N MET A 281 -0.01 -2.24 2.75
CA MET A 281 -1.23 -1.74 3.38
C MET A 281 -2.16 -1.22 2.28
N VAL A 282 -3.37 -1.73 2.22
CA VAL A 282 -4.43 -1.28 1.31
C VAL A 282 -5.51 -0.62 2.14
N LEU A 283 -5.70 0.68 1.94
CA LEU A 283 -6.60 1.50 2.75
C LEU A 283 -7.51 2.32 1.83
N TRP A 284 -8.83 2.29 2.04
CA TRP A 284 -9.77 3.09 1.24
C TRP A 284 -11.04 3.47 2.00
N GLY A 285 -11.82 4.39 1.43
CA GLY A 285 -13.02 4.97 2.00
C GLY A 285 -14.31 4.18 1.81
N GLY A 286 -14.22 2.87 1.60
CA GLY A 286 -15.38 1.99 1.38
C GLY A 286 -16.06 2.19 0.03
N SER A 287 -17.32 1.74 -0.09
CA SER A 287 -18.06 1.71 -1.36
C SER A 287 -18.30 3.07 -2.01
N GLY A 288 -18.27 4.15 -1.24
CA GLY A 288 -18.35 5.54 -1.72
C GLY A 288 -17.02 6.11 -2.22
N ASP A 289 -15.90 5.39 -2.11
CA ASP A 289 -14.59 5.85 -2.54
C ASP A 289 -14.49 5.86 -4.08
N THR A 290 -14.88 6.98 -4.65
CA THR A 290 -15.02 7.22 -6.08
C THR A 290 -14.52 8.61 -6.46
N TYR A 291 -14.01 8.77 -7.68
CA TYR A 291 -13.52 10.07 -8.15
C TYR A 291 -13.74 10.29 -9.66
N PRO A 292 -14.24 11.48 -10.08
CA PRO A 292 -14.94 12.45 -9.24
C PRO A 292 -16.27 11.83 -8.75
N GLU A 293 -16.72 12.24 -7.56
CA GLU A 293 -17.87 11.64 -6.86
C GLU A 293 -19.17 11.61 -7.71
N GLN A 294 -19.45 12.68 -8.46
CA GLN A 294 -20.72 12.84 -9.19
C GLN A 294 -20.78 12.03 -10.50
N VAL A 295 -19.63 11.78 -11.14
CA VAL A 295 -19.51 10.95 -12.36
C VAL A 295 -18.21 10.14 -12.27
N PRO A 296 -18.18 9.02 -11.52
CA PRO A 296 -16.96 8.27 -11.24
C PRO A 296 -16.23 7.76 -12.49
N ILE A 297 -15.02 8.30 -12.72
CA ILE A 297 -14.04 7.75 -13.66
C ILE A 297 -13.22 6.67 -12.95
N MET A 298 -12.92 6.90 -11.68
CA MET A 298 -12.27 5.97 -10.75
C MET A 298 -13.26 5.46 -9.70
N ASN A 299 -13.18 4.16 -9.41
CA ASN A 299 -13.83 3.54 -8.27
C ASN A 299 -12.75 2.80 -7.46
N PHE A 300 -12.37 3.38 -6.32
CA PHE A 300 -11.27 2.89 -5.50
C PHE A 300 -11.68 1.71 -4.62
N ASP A 301 -12.96 1.53 -4.33
CA ASP A 301 -13.48 0.30 -3.70
C ASP A 301 -13.18 -0.94 -4.56
N ARG A 302 -13.53 -0.89 -5.85
CA ARG A 302 -13.22 -1.96 -6.80
C ARG A 302 -11.72 -2.09 -7.04
N ALA A 303 -11.00 -0.99 -7.20
CA ALA A 303 -9.57 -1.02 -7.48
C ALA A 303 -8.77 -1.60 -6.29
N SER A 304 -9.12 -1.24 -5.06
CA SER A 304 -8.50 -1.74 -3.83
C SER A 304 -8.79 -3.23 -3.64
N LYS A 305 -10.06 -3.66 -3.71
CA LYS A 305 -10.44 -5.08 -3.60
C LYS A 305 -9.79 -5.97 -4.67
N ARG A 306 -9.53 -5.43 -5.86
CA ARG A 306 -8.76 -6.13 -6.91
C ARG A 306 -7.27 -6.19 -6.63
N LEU A 307 -6.70 -5.15 -6.03
CA LEU A 307 -5.33 -5.20 -5.54
C LEU A 307 -5.20 -6.26 -4.44
N GLU A 308 -6.13 -6.32 -3.48
CA GLU A 308 -6.12 -7.33 -2.42
C GLU A 308 -6.28 -8.75 -2.95
N GLY A 309 -7.19 -8.96 -3.90
CA GLY A 309 -7.32 -10.25 -4.59
C GLY A 309 -6.04 -10.65 -5.33
N ALA A 310 -5.36 -9.69 -5.97
CA ALA A 310 -4.07 -9.92 -6.63
C ALA A 310 -2.94 -10.20 -5.63
N LEU A 311 -2.84 -9.42 -4.55
CA LEU A 311 -1.87 -9.62 -3.46
C LEU A 311 -2.06 -10.97 -2.77
N THR A 312 -3.32 -11.39 -2.57
CA THR A 312 -3.68 -12.72 -2.05
C THR A 312 -3.24 -13.82 -3.02
N THR A 313 -3.56 -13.67 -4.31
CA THR A 313 -3.20 -14.64 -5.36
C THR A 313 -1.68 -14.76 -5.52
N ASP A 314 -0.96 -13.64 -5.42
CA ASP A 314 0.49 -13.59 -5.57
C ASP A 314 1.22 -13.91 -4.24
N GLY A 315 0.53 -14.04 -3.11
CA GLY A 315 1.12 -14.48 -1.83
C GLY A 315 1.86 -13.39 -1.04
N HIS A 316 1.39 -12.15 -1.11
CA HIS A 316 1.85 -11.05 -0.27
C HIS A 316 1.14 -11.05 1.09
N PHE A 317 1.85 -10.61 2.14
CA PHE A 317 1.17 -10.14 3.35
C PHE A 317 0.54 -8.77 3.07
N PHE A 318 -0.66 -8.52 3.57
CA PHE A 318 -1.17 -7.16 3.62
C PHE A 318 -2.11 -6.88 4.79
N LEU A 319 -2.27 -5.59 5.09
CA LEU A 319 -3.36 -5.08 5.91
C LEU A 319 -4.44 -4.47 5.03
N GLU A 320 -5.69 -4.84 5.29
CA GLU A 320 -6.90 -4.20 4.77
C GLU A 320 -7.35 -3.14 5.79
N CYS A 321 -7.73 -1.95 5.32
CA CYS A 321 -8.21 -0.85 6.17
C CYS A 321 -9.37 -0.10 5.51
N VAL A 322 -10.57 -0.12 6.10
CA VAL A 322 -11.78 0.45 5.46
C VAL A 322 -12.46 1.49 6.35
N HIS A 323 -12.41 2.77 5.96
CA HIS A 323 -12.86 3.87 6.82
C HIS A 323 -14.21 4.50 6.45
N ASN A 324 -14.84 4.06 5.36
CA ASN A 324 -16.19 4.46 4.93
C ASN A 324 -16.46 5.99 4.82
N CYS A 325 -15.44 6.81 4.51
CA CYS A 325 -15.60 8.26 4.28
C CYS A 325 -15.52 8.69 2.81
N GLY A 326 -15.67 7.77 1.86
CA GLY A 326 -15.50 8.07 0.44
C GLY A 326 -14.07 8.51 0.11
N HIS A 327 -13.89 9.28 -0.98
CA HIS A 327 -12.57 9.72 -1.43
C HIS A 327 -12.03 10.92 -0.61
N ALA A 328 -11.79 10.68 0.68
CA ALA A 328 -11.39 11.68 1.67
C ALA A 328 -10.03 11.36 2.32
N VAL A 329 -9.51 12.30 3.11
CA VAL A 329 -8.38 12.02 3.99
C VAL A 329 -8.80 10.95 5.01
N PRO A 330 -8.05 9.85 5.18
CA PRO A 330 -8.41 8.82 6.14
C PRO A 330 -8.55 9.38 7.57
N PRO A 331 -9.63 9.04 8.29
CA PRO A 331 -9.93 9.53 9.63
C PRO A 331 -9.08 8.81 10.69
N PHE A 332 -7.77 9.02 10.64
CA PHE A 332 -6.89 8.64 11.73
C PHE A 332 -7.19 9.53 12.95
N ASP A 333 -7.27 8.91 14.13
CA ASP A 333 -7.45 9.64 15.38
C ASP A 333 -6.27 10.61 15.60
N ALA A 334 -6.57 11.77 16.18
CA ALA A 334 -5.55 12.75 16.51
C ALA A 334 -4.53 12.12 17.49
N PRO A 335 -3.22 12.18 17.21
CA PRO A 335 -2.24 11.60 18.11
C PRO A 335 -2.23 12.34 19.46
N PRO A 336 -1.77 11.69 20.54
CA PRO A 336 -1.44 12.39 21.79
C PRO A 336 -0.50 13.57 21.54
N ALA A 337 -0.47 14.56 22.44
CA ALA A 337 0.33 15.77 22.28
C ALA A 337 1.83 15.43 21.99
N GLY A 338 2.34 15.88 20.85
CA GLY A 338 3.69 15.58 20.37
C GLY A 338 3.86 14.28 19.58
N GLY A 339 2.78 13.51 19.37
CA GLY A 339 2.77 12.32 18.52
C GLY A 339 2.63 12.64 17.03
N VAL A 340 2.67 11.59 16.21
CA VAL A 340 2.77 11.67 14.74
C VAL A 340 1.42 11.41 14.07
N VAL A 341 1.04 12.20 13.06
CA VAL A 341 -0.16 11.93 12.24
C VAL A 341 0.17 10.85 11.20
N PHE A 342 -0.80 9.98 10.87
CA PHE A 342 -0.59 8.80 10.02
C PHE A 342 0.42 7.79 10.60
N ASP A 343 0.57 7.72 11.92
CA ASP A 343 1.61 6.90 12.58
C ASP A 343 1.57 5.40 12.22
N ALA A 344 0.39 4.85 11.96
CA ALA A 344 0.21 3.48 11.48
C ALA A 344 0.81 3.26 10.07
N VAL A 345 0.81 4.27 9.21
CA VAL A 345 1.45 4.24 7.87
C VAL A 345 2.97 4.24 8.03
N TRP A 346 3.51 5.12 8.87
CA TRP A 346 4.96 5.20 9.11
C TRP A 346 5.50 3.97 9.82
N SER A 347 4.79 3.47 10.83
CA SER A 347 5.12 2.20 11.50
C SER A 347 5.00 1.02 10.52
N PHE A 348 4.03 1.02 9.60
CA PHE A 348 3.92 -0.05 8.61
C PHE A 348 5.18 -0.12 7.72
N VAL A 349 5.62 0.99 7.14
CA VAL A 349 6.78 0.98 6.23
C VAL A 349 8.13 0.81 6.93
N LEU A 350 8.17 0.93 8.26
CA LEU A 350 9.37 0.77 9.09
C LEU A 350 9.43 -0.57 9.85
N ASP A 351 8.32 -1.26 10.02
CA ASP A 351 8.27 -2.62 10.59
C ASP A 351 8.49 -3.70 9.50
N HIS A 352 8.49 -3.35 8.21
CA HIS A 352 8.67 -4.29 7.09
C HIS A 352 9.96 -4.06 6.30
N PRO A 353 11.10 -4.61 6.77
CA PRO A 353 12.33 -4.67 6.00
C PRO A 353 12.29 -5.75 4.91
N TYR A 354 13.03 -5.53 3.83
CA TYR A 354 13.12 -6.37 2.63
C TYR A 354 13.53 -7.82 2.93
N TRP A 355 14.24 -8.05 4.04
CA TRP A 355 14.68 -9.37 4.42
C TRP A 355 13.56 -10.32 4.86
N LEU A 356 12.33 -9.82 5.04
CA LEU A 356 11.15 -10.65 5.24
C LEU A 356 10.91 -11.56 4.02
N GLY A 357 10.63 -12.84 4.28
CA GLY A 357 10.26 -13.81 3.25
C GLY A 357 8.84 -13.58 2.71
N ALA A 358 8.48 -14.33 1.67
CA ALA A 358 7.16 -14.22 1.06
C ALA A 358 6.02 -14.49 2.06
N GLY A 359 5.01 -13.61 2.06
CA GLY A 359 3.89 -13.67 3.01
C GLY A 359 4.25 -13.36 4.47
N GLN A 360 5.51 -13.03 4.78
CA GLN A 360 5.93 -12.75 6.15
C GLN A 360 5.68 -11.29 6.54
N SER A 361 5.34 -11.10 7.81
CA SER A 361 5.21 -9.81 8.46
C SER A 361 5.42 -10.00 9.96
N PRO A 362 6.02 -9.03 10.68
CA PRO A 362 5.98 -9.04 12.13
C PRO A 362 4.55 -9.01 12.66
N TYR A 363 3.54 -8.58 11.87
CA TYR A 363 2.13 -8.59 12.25
C TYR A 363 1.43 -9.93 12.07
N THR A 364 2.03 -10.94 11.44
CA THR A 364 1.34 -12.23 11.22
C THR A 364 0.95 -12.88 12.56
N SER A 365 1.90 -13.02 13.49
CA SER A 365 1.72 -13.71 14.78
C SER A 365 1.27 -12.83 15.96
N ARG A 366 1.43 -11.49 15.89
CA ARG A 366 0.98 -10.56 16.96
C ARG A 366 -0.33 -9.85 16.63
N ALA A 367 -0.99 -9.30 17.64
CA ALA A 367 -2.06 -8.31 17.41
C ALA A 367 -1.48 -7.05 16.75
N LEU A 368 -2.28 -6.32 15.96
CA LEU A 368 -1.85 -5.01 15.47
C LEU A 368 -1.59 -4.08 16.67
N PRO A 369 -0.50 -3.27 16.66
CA PRO A 369 -0.26 -2.28 17.69
C PRO A 369 -1.47 -1.35 17.87
N ALA A 370 -1.73 -0.88 19.10
CA ALA A 370 -2.89 -0.02 19.40
C ALA A 370 -2.90 1.34 18.65
N ALA A 371 -1.79 1.71 17.98
CA ALA A 371 -1.73 2.86 17.08
C ALA A 371 -2.36 2.59 15.69
N TYR A 372 -2.64 1.33 15.34
CA TYR A 372 -3.43 0.99 14.16
C TYR A 372 -4.92 1.23 14.45
N PRO A 373 -5.65 1.87 13.52
CA PRO A 373 -7.09 2.04 13.68
C PRO A 373 -7.82 0.70 13.84
N SER A 374 -8.88 0.67 14.65
CA SER A 374 -9.72 -0.52 14.82
C SER A 374 -10.43 -0.98 13.53
N TRP A 375 -10.42 -0.13 12.50
CA TRP A 375 -10.93 -0.40 11.16
C TRP A 375 -9.88 -0.93 10.18
N CYS A 376 -8.73 -1.37 10.69
CA CYS A 376 -7.71 -2.15 9.98
C CYS A 376 -7.67 -3.61 10.46
N GLY A 377 -7.29 -4.54 9.58
CA GLY A 377 -7.03 -5.93 9.90
C GLY A 377 -6.15 -6.63 8.87
N LYS A 378 -5.95 -7.94 9.02
CA LYS A 378 -4.96 -8.70 8.24
C LYS A 378 -5.62 -9.44 7.08
N GLY A 379 -5.09 -9.24 5.87
CA GLY A 379 -5.57 -9.90 4.64
C GLY A 379 -6.97 -9.45 4.21
N GLN A 380 -7.47 -10.10 3.15
CA GLN A 380 -8.74 -9.74 2.50
C GLN A 380 -9.95 -10.01 3.41
N ASN A 381 -10.85 -9.04 3.54
CA ASN A 381 -11.96 -9.00 4.50
C ASN A 381 -11.49 -9.06 5.98
N GLY A 382 -10.24 -8.68 6.24
CA GLY A 382 -9.66 -8.66 7.59
C GLY A 382 -10.06 -7.43 8.40
N ALA A 383 -10.44 -6.32 7.77
CA ALA A 383 -10.88 -5.11 8.46
C ALA A 383 -12.23 -5.29 9.14
N THR A 384 -12.46 -4.51 10.19
CA THR A 384 -13.81 -4.23 10.72
C THR A 384 -14.19 -2.82 10.26
N PRO A 385 -14.87 -2.63 9.12
CA PRO A 385 -15.03 -1.31 8.52
C PRO A 385 -15.66 -0.30 9.48
N ARG A 386 -15.12 0.92 9.50
CA ARG A 386 -15.65 2.01 10.32
C ARG A 386 -17.14 2.22 9.98
N PRO A 387 -18.06 2.38 10.94
CA PRO A 387 -19.49 2.50 10.62
C PRO A 387 -19.78 3.61 9.61
N SER A 388 -20.64 3.37 8.62
CA SER A 388 -20.92 4.31 7.53
C SER A 388 -21.65 5.59 7.99
N ASN A 389 -22.17 5.60 9.22
CA ASN A 389 -22.76 6.76 9.89
C ASN A 389 -21.78 7.48 10.84
N ALA A 390 -20.53 7.04 10.94
CA ALA A 390 -19.52 7.72 11.75
C ALA A 390 -19.09 9.03 11.07
N ALA A 391 -18.89 10.09 11.86
CA ALA A 391 -18.48 11.40 11.34
C ALA A 391 -17.17 11.31 10.57
N CYS A 392 -17.12 11.95 9.40
CA CYS A 392 -15.94 12.05 8.55
C CYS A 392 -15.36 13.48 8.60
N PRO A 393 -14.04 13.65 8.42
CA PRO A 393 -13.35 14.94 8.52
C PRO A 393 -13.64 15.89 7.35
#